data_AF-A0A6B0RPY3-F1
#
_entry.id   AF-A0A6B0RPY3-F1
#
_cell.length_a   1.000
_cell.length_b   1.000
_cell.length_c   1.000
_cell.angle_alpha   90.00
_cell.angle_beta   90.00
_cell.angle_gamma   90.00
#
_symmetry.space_group_name_H-M   'P 1'
#
loop_
_entity.id
_entity.type
_entity.pdbx_description
1 polymer ?
#
loop_
_entity_poly.entity_id
_entity_poly.type
_entity_poly.pdbx_seq_one_letter_code
_entity_poly.pdbx_strand_id
1 'polypeptide(L)'
;MKYMIILFTCRDELGDQSLSDFLKDADVNLRSLLQECGDRRCAISNSKNTEQAEKEAQVQELVELIDKTVQNNQGAYFSDPIYKDIDQKLRQQEEHLKKVYVDELQNKIKLVEKEYVHKQPAEKEKQITLLIRSMMNE
;
A
#
# COMPACT_ATOMS: atom_id res chain seq x y z
N MET A 1 -20.36 -7.00 3.64
CA MET A 1 -19.15 -6.15 3.54
C MET A 1 -17.89 -7.02 3.67
N LYS A 2 -17.44 -7.69 2.60
CA LYS A 2 -16.47 -8.79 2.70
C LYS A 2 -15.05 -8.40 3.16
N TYR A 3 -14.67 -7.14 3.00
CA TYR A 3 -13.34 -6.61 3.30
C TYR A 3 -13.30 -5.67 4.51
N MET A 4 -14.45 -5.45 5.16
CA MET A 4 -14.57 -4.47 6.24
C MET A 4 -14.33 -5.13 7.60
N ILE A 5 -13.59 -4.43 8.46
CA ILE A 5 -13.31 -4.77 9.85
C ILE A 5 -13.81 -3.59 10.71
N ILE A 6 -14.49 -3.89 11.81
CA ILE A 6 -14.96 -2.88 12.76
C ILE A 6 -13.95 -2.74 13.89
N LEU A 7 -13.36 -1.57 14.02
CA LEU A 7 -12.36 -1.29 15.04
C LEU A 7 -12.96 -0.38 16.11
N PHE A 8 -12.98 -0.87 17.35
CA PHE A 8 -13.37 -0.10 18.52
C PHE A 8 -12.15 0.56 19.15
N THR A 9 -12.31 1.78 19.64
CA THR A 9 -11.30 2.51 20.41
C THR A 9 -11.63 2.47 21.90
N CYS A 10 -10.73 3.01 22.73
CA CYS A 10 -10.89 3.04 24.19
C CYS A 10 -10.97 1.64 24.82
N ARG A 11 -10.18 0.68 24.30
CA ARG A 11 -10.09 -0.67 24.89
C ARG A 11 -9.70 -0.65 26.37
N ASP A 12 -8.91 0.33 26.78
CA ASP A 12 -8.52 0.57 28.17
C ASP A 12 -9.71 0.88 29.10
N GLU A 13 -10.83 1.34 28.56
CA GLU A 13 -12.07 1.56 29.33
C GLU A 13 -12.88 0.28 29.58
N LEU A 14 -12.58 -0.82 28.87
CA LEU A 14 -13.25 -2.12 29.08
C LEU A 14 -12.78 -2.82 30.37
N GLY A 15 -11.67 -2.38 30.96
CA GLY A 15 -11.06 -3.07 32.10
C GLY A 15 -10.78 -4.54 31.76
N ASP A 16 -11.23 -5.45 32.63
CA ASP A 16 -11.08 -6.90 32.44
C ASP A 16 -12.17 -7.52 31.53
N GLN A 17 -13.14 -6.72 31.06
CA GLN A 17 -14.23 -7.21 30.21
C GLN A 17 -13.73 -7.46 28.79
N SER A 18 -14.07 -8.62 28.22
CA SER A 18 -13.78 -8.87 26.80
C SER A 18 -14.67 -8.01 25.90
N LEU A 19 -14.16 -7.62 24.72
CA LEU A 19 -14.96 -6.93 23.71
C LEU A 19 -16.20 -7.76 23.31
N SER A 20 -16.10 -9.09 23.33
CA SER A 20 -17.22 -9.99 23.06
C SER A 20 -18.32 -9.87 24.10
N ASP A 21 -17.95 -9.79 25.37
CA ASP A 21 -18.93 -9.62 26.44
C ASP A 21 -19.56 -8.24 26.40
N PHE A 22 -18.78 -7.20 26.11
CA PHE A 22 -19.30 -5.84 25.97
C PHE A 22 -20.35 -5.72 24.86
N LEU A 23 -20.14 -6.40 23.73
CA LEU A 23 -21.07 -6.34 22.59
C LEU A 23 -22.27 -7.29 22.72
N LYS A 24 -22.39 -8.10 23.79
CA LYS A 24 -23.56 -8.98 24.00
C LYS A 24 -24.85 -8.20 24.14
N ASP A 25 -24.78 -6.97 24.65
CA ASP A 25 -25.92 -6.09 24.89
C ASP A 25 -25.98 -4.93 23.87
N ALA A 26 -25.20 -5.01 22.80
CA ALA A 26 -25.22 -4.04 21.71
C ALA A 26 -26.62 -3.88 21.12
N ASP A 27 -26.94 -2.67 20.65
CA ASP A 27 -28.20 -2.40 19.98
C ASP A 27 -28.32 -3.16 18.65
N VAL A 28 -29.54 -3.26 18.12
CA VAL A 28 -29.84 -4.05 16.92
C VAL A 28 -29.07 -3.56 15.70
N ASN A 29 -28.82 -2.25 15.57
CA ASN A 29 -28.12 -1.72 14.40
C ASN A 29 -26.64 -2.11 14.46
N LEU A 30 -26.01 -1.98 15.63
CA LEU A 30 -24.62 -2.39 15.80
C LEU A 30 -24.45 -3.90 15.57
N ARG A 31 -25.37 -4.74 16.07
CA ARG A 31 -25.34 -6.19 15.79
C ARG A 31 -25.48 -6.50 14.30
N SER A 32 -26.38 -5.82 13.60
CA SER A 32 -26.54 -5.98 12.15
C SER A 32 -25.25 -5.64 11.42
N LEU A 33 -24.60 -4.52 11.79
CA LEU A 33 -23.34 -4.10 11.18
C LEU A 33 -22.20 -5.11 11.43
N LEU A 34 -22.09 -5.65 12.65
CA LEU A 34 -21.12 -6.71 12.97
C LEU A 34 -21.35 -7.96 12.11
N GLN A 35 -22.60 -8.37 11.93
CA GLN A 35 -22.97 -9.50 11.08
C GLN A 35 -22.67 -9.25 9.59
N GLU A 36 -22.97 -8.06 9.06
CA GLU A 36 -22.63 -7.69 7.68
C GLU A 36 -21.11 -7.70 7.42
N CYS A 37 -20.33 -7.42 8.46
CA CYS A 37 -18.88 -7.53 8.49
C CYS A 37 -18.37 -8.93 8.83
N GLY A 38 -19.24 -9.94 8.98
CA GLY A 38 -18.85 -11.32 9.29
C GLY A 38 -18.16 -11.46 10.65
N ASP A 39 -18.62 -10.69 11.63
CA ASP A 39 -18.09 -10.60 13.00
C ASP A 39 -16.59 -10.23 13.09
N ARG A 40 -16.02 -9.65 12.03
CA ARG A 40 -14.66 -9.11 12.02
C ARG A 40 -14.61 -7.82 12.81
N ARG A 41 -14.11 -7.92 14.03
CA ARG A 41 -13.95 -6.79 14.94
C ARG A 41 -12.70 -6.93 15.80
N CYS A 42 -12.15 -5.80 16.22
CA CYS A 42 -11.11 -5.72 17.23
C CYS A 42 -11.27 -4.45 18.07
N ALA A 43 -10.55 -4.36 19.17
CA ALA A 43 -10.48 -3.15 19.98
C ALA A 43 -9.02 -2.76 20.24
N ILE A 44 -8.75 -1.46 20.21
CA ILE A 44 -7.43 -0.89 20.48
C ILE A 44 -7.53 0.21 21.54
N SER A 45 -6.43 0.41 22.27
CA SER A 45 -6.24 1.60 23.09
C SER A 45 -5.21 2.51 22.43
N ASN A 46 -5.65 3.73 22.09
CA ASN A 46 -4.76 4.79 21.60
C ASN A 46 -4.23 5.67 22.75
N SER A 47 -4.45 5.27 24.00
CA SER A 47 -4.03 6.03 25.16
C SER A 47 -2.51 6.12 25.23
N LYS A 48 -2.01 7.27 25.69
CA LYS A 48 -0.58 7.45 25.97
C LYS A 48 -0.13 6.59 27.15
N ASN A 49 -1.07 6.18 28.01
CA ASN A 49 -0.81 5.40 29.21
C ASN A 49 -0.76 3.89 28.95
N THR A 50 -1.19 3.44 27.76
CA THR A 50 -1.09 2.02 27.36
C THR A 50 0.36 1.65 27.09
N GLU A 51 0.80 0.54 27.70
CA GLU A 51 2.16 0.04 27.59
C GLU A 51 2.52 -0.30 26.13
N GLN A 52 3.80 -0.14 25.78
CA GLN A 52 4.26 -0.37 24.41
C GLN A 52 4.03 -1.83 23.97
N ALA A 53 4.29 -2.79 24.86
CA ALA A 53 4.06 -4.21 24.58
C ALA A 53 2.57 -4.51 24.33
N GLU A 54 1.66 -3.83 25.06
CA GLU A 54 0.22 -3.97 24.84
C GLU A 54 -0.19 -3.39 23.48
N LYS A 55 0.36 -2.23 23.09
CA LYS A 55 0.13 -1.66 21.75
C LYS A 55 0.57 -2.60 20.64
N GLU A 56 1.75 -3.20 20.78
CA GLU A 56 2.27 -4.17 19.81
C GLU A 56 1.40 -5.42 19.72
N ALA A 57 0.90 -5.93 20.86
CA ALA A 57 -0.04 -7.04 20.87
C ALA A 57 -1.38 -6.70 20.18
N GLN A 58 -1.91 -5.49 20.40
CA GLN A 58 -3.13 -5.01 19.74
C GLN A 58 -2.94 -4.84 18.23
N VAL A 59 -1.77 -4.35 17.79
CA VAL A 59 -1.42 -4.26 16.36
C VAL A 59 -1.32 -5.66 15.75
N GLN A 60 -0.67 -6.60 16.44
CA GLN A 60 -0.55 -7.99 15.99
C GLN A 60 -1.94 -8.63 15.82
N GLU A 61 -2.85 -8.44 16.77
CA GLU A 61 -4.25 -8.92 16.68
C GLU A 61 -4.96 -8.37 15.44
N LEU A 62 -4.79 -7.07 15.15
CA LEU A 62 -5.37 -6.43 13.96
C LEU A 62 -4.77 -6.97 12.67
N VAL A 63 -3.44 -7.13 12.59
CA VAL A 63 -2.77 -7.66 11.39
C VAL A 63 -3.22 -9.09 11.11
N GLU A 64 -3.31 -9.94 12.13
CA GLU A 64 -3.83 -11.31 11.96
C GLU A 64 -5.28 -11.33 11.49
N LEU A 65 -6.11 -10.39 11.95
CA LEU A 65 -7.49 -10.26 11.49
C LEU A 65 -7.56 -9.81 10.02
N ILE A 66 -6.67 -8.90 9.60
CA ILE A 66 -6.53 -8.47 8.20
C ILE A 66 -6.11 -9.67 7.34
N ASP A 67 -5.09 -10.43 7.74
CA ASP A 67 -4.61 -11.59 7.00
C ASP A 67 -5.70 -12.64 6.82
N LYS A 68 -6.43 -12.98 7.90
CA LYS A 68 -7.60 -13.88 7.83
C LYS A 68 -8.66 -13.34 6.89
N THR A 69 -8.90 -12.02 6.91
CA THR A 69 -9.86 -11.37 6.00
C THR A 69 -9.44 -11.51 4.54
N VAL A 70 -8.16 -11.30 4.23
CA VAL A 70 -7.63 -11.44 2.87
C VAL A 70 -7.67 -12.91 2.41
N GLN A 71 -7.27 -13.85 3.26
CA GLN A 71 -7.33 -15.29 2.97
C GLN A 71 -8.77 -15.75 2.67
N ASN A 72 -9.74 -15.33 3.48
CA ASN A 72 -11.16 -15.61 3.26
C ASN A 72 -11.71 -14.96 1.98
N ASN A 73 -11.03 -13.93 1.46
CA ASN A 73 -11.32 -13.29 0.18
C ASN A 73 -10.36 -13.73 -0.94
N GLN A 74 -9.95 -15.00 -0.93
CA GLN A 74 -9.15 -15.63 -1.99
C GLN A 74 -7.76 -14.98 -2.19
N GLY A 75 -7.22 -14.33 -1.17
CA GLY A 75 -5.92 -13.68 -1.24
C GLY A 75 -5.91 -12.36 -2.04
N ALA A 76 -7.07 -11.85 -2.45
CA ALA A 76 -7.18 -10.63 -3.24
C ALA A 76 -7.56 -9.43 -2.39
N TYR A 77 -7.05 -8.23 -2.72
CA TYR A 77 -7.53 -6.96 -2.16
C TYR A 77 -8.89 -6.56 -2.75
N PHE A 78 -9.56 -5.61 -2.10
CA PHE A 78 -10.81 -5.05 -2.63
C PHE A 78 -10.56 -4.36 -3.98
N SER A 79 -11.26 -4.81 -5.03
CA SER A 79 -11.05 -4.32 -6.40
C SER A 79 -12.38 -4.24 -7.16
N ASP A 80 -13.09 -3.13 -6.97
CA ASP A 80 -14.31 -2.78 -7.71
C ASP A 80 -13.96 -2.15 -9.08
N PRO A 81 -14.87 -2.04 -10.07
CA PRO A 81 -14.57 -1.48 -11.39
C PRO A 81 -13.90 -0.10 -11.37
N ILE A 82 -14.23 0.75 -10.38
CA ILE A 82 -13.60 2.06 -10.20
C ILE A 82 -12.10 1.92 -9.94
N TYR A 83 -11.69 1.02 -9.03
CA TYR A 83 -10.28 0.78 -8.74
C TYR A 83 -9.55 0.17 -9.94
N LYS A 84 -10.19 -0.75 -10.66
CA LYS A 84 -9.60 -1.37 -11.85
C LYS A 84 -9.32 -0.35 -12.96
N ASP A 85 -10.24 0.60 -13.17
CA ASP A 85 -10.07 1.69 -14.14
C ASP A 85 -8.92 2.62 -13.74
N ILE A 86 -8.84 3.00 -12.46
CA ILE A 86 -7.74 3.83 -11.94
C ILE A 86 -6.39 3.11 -12.12
N ASP A 87 -6.30 1.84 -11.71
CA ASP A 87 -5.09 1.05 -11.85
C ASP A 87 -4.65 0.91 -13.32
N GLN A 88 -5.62 0.76 -14.24
CA GLN A 88 -5.34 0.70 -15.67
C GLN A 88 -4.78 2.04 -16.19
N LYS A 89 -5.38 3.16 -15.79
CA LYS A 89 -4.91 4.50 -16.18
C LYS A 89 -3.52 4.78 -15.63
N LEU A 90 -3.24 4.42 -14.38
CA LEU A 90 -1.91 4.54 -13.78
C LEU A 90 -0.86 3.74 -14.55
N ARG A 91 -1.17 2.47 -14.90
CA ARG A 91 -0.28 1.65 -15.73
C ARG A 91 -0.02 2.26 -17.11
N GLN A 92 -1.05 2.79 -17.76
CA GLN A 92 -0.90 3.47 -19.07
C GLN A 92 -0.01 4.72 -18.97
N GLN A 93 -0.17 5.51 -17.91
CA GLN A 93 0.68 6.69 -17.66
C GLN A 93 2.13 6.29 -17.39
N GLU A 94 2.35 5.26 -16.59
CA GLU A 94 3.68 4.73 -16.30
C GLU A 94 4.38 4.22 -17.58
N GLU A 95 3.67 3.46 -18.41
CA GLU A 95 4.18 2.99 -19.70
C GLU A 95 4.48 4.14 -20.66
N HIS A 96 3.62 5.15 -20.71
CA HIS A 96 3.84 6.33 -21.53
C HIS A 96 5.10 7.09 -21.08
N LEU A 97 5.25 7.31 -19.77
CA LEU A 97 6.41 8.00 -19.21
C LEU A 97 7.71 7.22 -19.48
N LYS A 98 7.68 5.90 -19.33
CA LYS A 98 8.81 5.02 -19.68
C LYS A 98 9.22 5.18 -21.16
N LYS A 99 8.25 5.23 -22.07
CA LYS A 99 8.53 5.46 -23.51
C LYS A 99 9.17 6.81 -23.75
N VAL A 100 8.59 7.88 -23.19
CA VAL A 100 9.14 9.24 -23.30
C VAL A 100 10.58 9.30 -22.81
N TYR A 101 10.87 8.69 -21.67
CA TYR A 101 12.23 8.67 -21.12
C TYR A 101 13.22 7.88 -21.98
N VAL A 102 12.80 6.72 -22.51
CA VAL A 102 13.62 5.92 -23.44
C VAL A 102 13.91 6.69 -24.72
N ASP A 103 12.91 7.35 -25.30
CA ASP A 103 13.06 8.14 -26.52
C ASP A 103 14.01 9.34 -26.28
N GLU A 104 13.86 10.03 -25.15
CA GLU A 104 14.76 11.12 -24.75
C GLU A 104 16.20 10.64 -24.58
N LEU A 105 16.39 9.51 -23.89
CA LEU A 105 17.71 8.91 -23.70
C LEU A 105 18.36 8.53 -25.03
N GLN A 106 17.61 7.88 -25.92
CA GLN A 106 18.11 7.51 -27.26
C GLN A 106 18.49 8.74 -28.08
N ASN A 107 17.70 9.82 -28.03
CA ASN A 107 18.01 11.06 -28.73
C ASN A 107 19.29 11.71 -28.19
N LYS A 108 19.49 11.76 -26.86
CA LYS A 108 20.71 12.29 -26.26
C LYS A 108 21.94 11.42 -26.56
N ILE A 109 21.81 10.09 -26.56
CA ILE A 109 22.90 9.17 -26.97
C ILE A 109 23.31 9.44 -28.42
N LYS A 110 22.36 9.54 -29.35
CA LYS A 110 22.64 9.87 -30.75
C LYS A 110 23.37 11.21 -30.92
N LEU A 111 23.03 12.21 -30.11
CA LEU A 111 23.74 13.50 -30.11
C LEU A 111 25.20 13.34 -29.68
N VAL A 112 25.46 12.59 -28.59
CA VAL A 112 26.83 12.28 -28.14
C VAL A 112 27.60 11.51 -29.21
N GLU A 113 26.99 10.50 -29.84
CA GLU A 113 27.62 9.75 -30.93
C GLU A 113 28.04 10.64 -32.10
N LYS A 114 27.20 11.62 -32.45
CA LYS A 114 27.46 12.60 -33.52
C LYS A 114 28.53 13.62 -33.13
N GLU A 115 28.50 14.16 -31.92
CA GLU A 115 29.50 15.13 -31.44
C GLU A 115 30.90 14.51 -31.32
N TYR A 116 30.97 13.24 -30.94
CA TYR A 116 32.23 12.55 -30.69
C TYR A 116 32.68 11.70 -31.89
N VAL A 117 32.17 11.94 -33.11
CA VAL A 117 32.38 11.06 -34.27
C VAL A 117 33.85 10.71 -34.53
N HIS A 118 34.77 11.65 -34.31
CA HIS A 118 36.22 11.52 -34.51
C HIS A 118 37.02 11.09 -33.27
N LYS A 119 36.36 10.82 -32.14
CA LYS A 119 37.00 10.41 -30.88
C LYS A 119 37.04 8.89 -30.75
N GLN A 120 37.94 8.39 -29.89
CA GLN A 120 38.04 6.96 -29.61
C GLN A 120 36.75 6.43 -28.96
N PRO A 121 36.36 5.16 -29.21
CA PRO A 121 35.16 4.55 -28.64
C PRO A 121 35.07 4.68 -27.10
N ALA A 122 36.18 4.53 -26.39
CA ALA A 122 36.22 4.63 -24.93
C ALA A 122 35.78 6.03 -24.41
N GLU A 123 36.09 7.10 -25.15
CA GLU A 123 35.66 8.45 -24.76
C GLU A 123 34.14 8.62 -24.99
N LYS A 124 33.58 8.02 -26.06
CA LYS A 124 32.14 8.01 -26.32
C LYS A 124 31.38 7.27 -25.22
N GLU A 125 31.84 6.07 -24.87
CA GLU A 125 31.24 5.25 -23.81
C GLU A 125 31.27 5.96 -22.46
N LYS A 126 32.37 6.65 -22.14
CA LYS A 126 32.49 7.46 -20.93
C LYS A 126 31.43 8.55 -20.87
N GLN A 127 31.19 9.26 -21.97
CA GLN A 127 30.17 10.33 -22.02
C GLN A 127 28.74 9.78 -21.96
N ILE A 128 28.45 8.67 -22.66
CA ILE A 128 27.15 7.99 -22.57
C ILE A 128 26.89 7.52 -21.13
N THR A 129 27.91 6.98 -20.45
CA THR A 129 27.80 6.54 -19.05
C THR A 129 27.53 7.71 -18.10
N LEU A 130 28.19 8.86 -18.30
CA LEU A 130 27.95 10.08 -17.52
C LEU A 130 26.53 10.62 -17.73
N LEU A 131 26.05 10.60 -18.98
CA LEU A 131 24.70 11.00 -19.35
C LEU A 131 23.63 10.13 -18.68
N ILE A 132 23.76 8.80 -18.75
CA ILE A 132 22.84 7.86 -18.09
C ILE A 132 22.82 8.13 -16.59
N ARG A 133 23.99 8.34 -15.98
CA ARG A 133 24.11 8.62 -14.54
C ARG A 133 23.42 9.92 -14.14
N SER A 134 23.56 10.99 -14.92
CA SER A 134 22.90 12.27 -14.59
C SER A 134 21.38 12.18 -14.71
N MET A 135 20.87 11.43 -15.68
CA MET A 135 19.42 11.28 -15.88
C MET A 135 18.74 10.35 -14.87
N MET A 136 19.48 9.52 -14.12
CA MET A 136 18.93 8.63 -13.08
C MET A 136 18.96 9.24 -11.67
N ASN A 137 19.61 10.40 -11.49
CA ASN A 137 19.81 11.05 -10.18
C ASN A 137 18.95 12.32 -9.99
N GLU A 138 18.03 12.59 -10.93
CA GLU A 138 16.95 13.59 -10.80
C GLU A 138 15.64 12.90 -10.43
#